data_AF-A0A0B5IBC5-F1
#
_entry.id   AF-A0A0B5IBC5-F1
#
_cell.length_a   1.000
_cell.length_b   1.000
_cell.length_c   1.000
_cell.angle_alpha   90.00
_cell.angle_beta   90.00
_cell.angle_gamma   90.00
#
_symmetry.space_group_name_H-M   'P 1'
#
loop_
_entity.id
_entity.type
_entity.pdbx_description
1 polymer ?
#
loop_
_entity_poly.entity_id
_entity_poly.type
_entity_poly.pdbx_seq_one_letter_code
_entity_poly.pdbx_strand_id
1 'polypeptide(L)'
;MIAVLGAGTGVQAVQARADGGQTPVDVEVMSNDEYVARYGTEQALAEQVPLPPDTSPTAALPSEADPSIPWHHIYWSALDWDHYDIPTRRGTNDFGLKHTCSKHNMCTQKAINAPYNGKADRIEGSRAEYDGVITSGGTVRMTITSAAERGERGPNGQNTPDGRPIGTVTAFCRGQTLCPDWVNQL
;
A
#
# COMPACT_ATOMS: atom_id res chain seq x y z
N MET A 1 36.06 -11.47 59.77
CA MET A 1 35.03 -10.68 59.06
C MET A 1 35.51 -10.47 57.63
N ILE A 2 34.60 -10.39 56.66
CA ILE A 2 34.92 -10.23 55.23
C ILE A 2 35.09 -8.73 54.91
N ALA A 3 35.75 -8.40 53.80
CA ALA A 3 36.23 -7.05 53.47
C ALA A 3 35.75 -6.56 52.09
N VAL A 4 36.07 -5.27 51.81
CA VAL A 4 36.14 -4.62 50.48
C VAL A 4 34.81 -4.28 49.77
N LEU A 5 34.51 -2.97 49.80
CA LEU A 5 34.19 -2.06 48.66
C LEU A 5 33.61 -2.64 47.35
N GLY A 6 32.56 -1.98 46.84
CA GLY A 6 32.08 -2.07 45.45
C GLY A 6 31.20 -0.86 45.10
N ALA A 7 31.26 -0.38 43.85
CA ALA A 7 30.70 0.94 43.48
C ALA A 7 29.63 0.90 42.38
N GLY A 8 28.67 1.82 42.50
CA GLY A 8 27.94 2.55 41.46
C GLY A 8 27.63 1.89 40.10
N THR A 9 26.36 1.59 39.90
CA THR A 9 25.64 1.82 38.63
C THR A 9 24.31 2.52 38.96
N GLY A 10 23.72 3.37 38.12
CA GLY A 10 24.09 3.70 36.74
C GLY A 10 22.85 3.65 35.85
N VAL A 11 21.82 4.45 36.19
CA VAL A 11 20.54 4.44 35.46
C VAL A 11 20.74 5.02 34.06
N GLN A 12 20.91 4.14 33.08
CA GLN A 12 21.00 4.52 31.68
C GLN A 12 19.61 4.95 31.19
N ALA A 13 19.42 6.26 31.03
CA ALA A 13 18.30 6.79 30.27
C ALA A 13 18.46 6.33 28.81
N VAL A 14 17.55 5.46 28.35
CA VAL A 14 17.55 4.97 26.97
C VAL A 14 17.22 6.15 26.04
N GLN A 15 18.24 6.70 25.41
CA GLN A 15 18.07 7.70 24.36
C GLN A 15 17.44 7.03 23.15
N ALA A 16 16.12 7.18 23.00
CA ALA A 16 15.44 6.89 21.75
C ALA A 16 15.98 7.83 20.67
N ARG A 17 16.90 7.35 19.83
CA ARG A 17 17.28 8.06 18.62
C ARG A 17 16.09 8.08 17.67
N ALA A 18 15.65 9.29 17.33
CA ALA A 18 14.89 9.51 16.11
C ALA A 18 15.86 9.41 14.93
N ASP A 19 16.22 8.19 14.54
CA ASP A 19 16.94 7.95 13.29
C ASP A 19 15.97 8.26 12.14
N GLY A 20 16.12 9.46 11.58
CA GLY A 20 15.38 9.88 10.40
C GLY A 20 15.77 9.00 9.21
N GLY A 21 14.94 8.00 8.94
CA GLY A 21 15.18 7.02 7.88
C GLY A 21 15.37 7.70 6.53
N GLN A 22 16.58 7.64 6.00
CA GLN A 22 16.77 7.73 4.56
C GLN A 22 16.25 6.42 3.94
N THR A 23 15.51 6.51 2.84
CA THR A 23 15.09 5.33 2.08
C THR A 23 16.34 4.51 1.72
N PRO A 24 16.43 3.22 2.10
CA PRO A 24 17.61 2.42 1.79
C PRO A 24 17.77 2.30 0.27
N VAL A 25 19.01 2.41 -0.21
CA VAL A 25 19.34 2.54 -1.64
C VAL A 25 18.98 1.29 -2.48
N ASP A 26 18.66 0.18 -1.82
CA ASP A 26 18.35 -1.13 -2.43
C ASP A 26 16.85 -1.49 -2.33
N VAL A 27 15.95 -0.52 -2.12
CA VAL A 27 14.50 -0.74 -2.02
C VAL A 27 13.81 -0.63 -3.37
N GLU A 28 13.28 -1.76 -3.85
CA GLU A 28 12.44 -1.84 -5.04
C GLU A 28 10.96 -2.04 -4.66
N VAL A 29 10.06 -1.64 -5.56
CA VAL A 29 8.62 -1.86 -5.45
C VAL A 29 8.15 -2.42 -6.78
N MET A 30 7.43 -3.53 -6.75
CA MET A 30 7.02 -4.27 -7.94
C MET A 30 5.72 -5.05 -7.70
N SER A 31 5.00 -5.43 -8.75
CA SER A 31 3.83 -6.31 -8.65
C SER A 31 4.21 -7.76 -8.30
N ASN A 32 3.22 -8.57 -7.93
CA ASN A 32 3.42 -10.01 -7.76
C ASN A 32 3.94 -10.68 -9.06
N ASP A 33 3.37 -10.36 -10.24
CA ASP A 33 3.87 -10.86 -11.54
C ASP A 33 5.34 -10.46 -11.77
N GLU A 34 5.71 -9.20 -11.51
CA GLU A 34 7.08 -8.70 -11.68
C GLU A 34 8.08 -9.40 -10.75
N TYR A 35 7.70 -9.67 -9.48
CA TYR A 35 8.53 -10.42 -8.54
C TYR A 35 8.68 -11.89 -8.96
N VAL A 36 7.58 -12.57 -9.29
CA VAL A 36 7.60 -13.99 -9.70
C VAL A 36 8.38 -14.18 -11.00
N ALA A 37 8.28 -13.25 -11.95
CA ALA A 37 9.07 -13.28 -13.19
C ALA A 37 10.58 -13.06 -12.96
N ARG A 38 10.96 -12.37 -11.87
CA ARG A 38 12.35 -12.04 -11.55
C ARG A 38 13.05 -13.09 -10.66
N TYR A 39 12.34 -13.63 -9.66
CA TYR A 39 12.91 -14.51 -8.63
C TYR A 39 12.37 -15.95 -8.66
N GLY A 40 11.31 -16.21 -9.43
CA GLY A 40 10.70 -17.53 -9.56
C GLY A 40 9.67 -17.86 -8.47
N THR A 41 8.87 -18.89 -8.73
CA THR A 41 7.75 -19.30 -7.87
C THR A 41 8.19 -19.92 -6.54
N GLU A 42 9.36 -20.57 -6.49
CA GLU A 42 9.90 -21.16 -5.26
C GLU A 42 10.27 -20.08 -4.23
N GLN A 43 10.94 -18.99 -4.67
CA GLN A 43 11.24 -17.86 -3.80
C GLN A 43 9.96 -17.12 -3.36
N ALA A 44 9.01 -16.92 -4.29
CA ALA A 44 7.73 -16.29 -3.98
C ALA A 44 6.96 -17.06 -2.89
N LEU A 45 6.89 -18.39 -2.99
CA LEU A 45 6.28 -19.24 -1.95
C LEU A 45 7.05 -19.19 -0.62
N ALA A 46 8.38 -19.17 -0.65
CA ALA A 46 9.22 -19.10 0.55
C ALA A 46 9.06 -17.77 1.30
N GLU A 47 8.95 -16.64 0.58
CA GLU A 47 8.75 -15.30 1.14
C GLU A 47 7.27 -14.94 1.36
N GLN A 48 6.35 -15.91 1.19
CA GLN A 48 4.89 -15.74 1.35
C GLN A 48 4.27 -14.68 0.43
N VAL A 49 4.93 -14.40 -0.70
CA VAL A 49 4.35 -13.62 -1.80
C VAL A 49 3.16 -14.40 -2.36
N PRO A 50 1.97 -13.79 -2.51
CA PRO A 50 0.86 -14.46 -3.15
C PRO A 50 1.26 -14.87 -4.57
N LEU A 51 1.10 -16.15 -4.89
CA LEU A 51 0.97 -16.53 -6.30
C LEU A 51 -0.40 -16.00 -6.77
N PRO A 52 -0.50 -15.40 -7.98
CA PRO A 52 -1.69 -14.70 -8.45
C PRO A 52 -2.97 -15.55 -8.28
N PRO A 53 -3.90 -15.17 -7.36
CA PRO A 53 -4.99 -16.03 -6.90
C PRO A 53 -6.38 -15.70 -7.51
N ASP A 54 -7.39 -16.45 -7.06
CA ASP A 54 -8.82 -16.21 -7.26
C ASP A 54 -9.54 -16.04 -5.88
N THR A 55 -10.31 -14.95 -5.66
CA THR A 55 -11.19 -14.69 -4.46
C THR A 55 -10.50 -14.51 -3.07
N SER A 56 -11.17 -14.25 -1.92
CA SER A 56 -11.96 -13.05 -1.52
C SER A 56 -11.64 -12.60 -0.04
N PRO A 57 -12.53 -12.09 0.86
CA PRO A 57 -12.32 -10.73 1.43
C PRO A 57 -12.42 -10.53 2.98
N THR A 58 -12.10 -9.33 3.52
CA THR A 58 -12.58 -8.69 4.80
C THR A 58 -12.04 -7.23 4.95
N ALA A 59 -12.64 -6.32 5.78
CA ALA A 59 -12.48 -4.83 5.70
C ALA A 59 -12.57 -3.98 7.03
N ALA A 60 -13.00 -2.69 6.94
CA ALA A 60 -13.08 -1.58 7.96
C ALA A 60 -11.71 -0.86 8.30
N LEU A 61 -11.49 0.26 9.04
CA LEU A 61 -12.21 1.42 9.67
C LEU A 61 -11.43 2.77 9.36
N PRO A 62 -11.87 4.04 9.64
CA PRO A 62 -11.38 5.26 8.93
C PRO A 62 -10.77 6.47 9.74
N SER A 63 -10.30 7.53 9.02
CA SER A 63 -10.07 8.93 9.51
C SER A 63 -10.16 9.99 8.36
N GLU A 64 -9.99 11.30 8.62
CA GLU A 64 -10.46 12.43 7.76
C GLU A 64 -9.39 13.43 7.20
N ALA A 65 -9.80 14.29 6.25
CA ALA A 65 -9.01 15.36 5.61
C ALA A 65 -9.87 16.47 4.94
N ASP A 66 -9.24 17.61 4.63
CA ASP A 66 -9.71 18.94 4.14
C ASP A 66 -10.93 19.00 3.17
N PRO A 67 -11.80 20.06 3.25
CA PRO A 67 -13.04 20.17 2.46
C PRO A 67 -12.97 20.90 1.10
N SER A 68 -11.85 21.50 0.69
CA SER A 68 -11.83 22.51 -0.40
C SER A 68 -11.95 21.95 -1.83
N ILE A 69 -11.35 20.79 -2.12
CA ILE A 69 -11.23 20.23 -3.48
C ILE A 69 -12.29 19.12 -3.68
N PRO A 70 -13.01 19.06 -4.81
CA PRO A 70 -14.03 18.04 -5.06
C PRO A 70 -13.45 16.61 -5.07
N TRP A 71 -14.24 15.65 -4.58
CA TRP A 71 -13.83 14.24 -4.46
C TRP A 71 -13.35 13.63 -5.79
N HIS A 72 -13.94 14.04 -6.91
CA HIS A 72 -13.67 13.46 -8.22
C HIS A 72 -12.39 13.98 -8.88
N HIS A 73 -11.72 14.98 -8.32
CA HIS A 73 -10.44 15.48 -8.82
C HIS A 73 -9.41 14.36 -8.91
N ILE A 74 -8.92 14.07 -10.12
CA ILE A 74 -7.91 13.03 -10.40
C ILE A 74 -6.53 13.66 -10.15
N TYR A 75 -5.74 13.10 -9.23
CA TYR A 75 -4.35 13.52 -9.03
C TYR A 75 -3.40 12.87 -10.05
N TRP A 76 -3.62 11.59 -10.37
CA TRP A 76 -2.93 10.86 -11.44
C TRP A 76 -3.80 9.68 -11.93
N SER A 77 -3.39 9.04 -13.03
CA SER A 77 -3.88 7.72 -13.44
C SER A 77 -2.73 6.73 -13.58
N ALA A 78 -3.05 5.45 -13.44
CA ALA A 78 -2.30 4.35 -14.05
C ALA A 78 -3.16 3.73 -15.18
N LEU A 79 -2.51 2.95 -16.04
CA LEU A 79 -3.19 1.82 -16.68
C LEU A 79 -2.83 0.57 -15.87
N ASP A 80 -3.77 -0.37 -15.72
CA ASP A 80 -3.43 -1.70 -15.22
C ASP A 80 -2.89 -2.62 -16.34
N TRP A 81 -2.50 -3.83 -15.97
CA TRP A 81 -2.02 -4.87 -16.89
C TRP A 81 -2.99 -5.17 -18.05
N ASP A 82 -4.30 -5.09 -17.81
CA ASP A 82 -5.35 -5.33 -18.82
C ASP A 82 -5.72 -4.04 -19.61
N HIS A 83 -4.99 -2.94 -19.37
CA HIS A 83 -5.15 -1.60 -19.94
C HIS A 83 -6.43 -0.85 -19.55
N TYR A 84 -7.06 -1.16 -18.41
CA TYR A 84 -8.09 -0.29 -17.84
C TYR A 84 -7.48 0.98 -17.22
N ASP A 85 -8.19 2.10 -17.33
CA ASP A 85 -7.83 3.37 -16.70
C ASP A 85 -8.11 3.35 -15.19
N ILE A 86 -7.07 3.49 -14.37
CA ILE A 86 -7.15 3.49 -12.91
C ILE A 86 -6.78 4.88 -12.37
N PRO A 87 -7.73 5.84 -12.33
CA PRO A 87 -7.49 7.17 -11.76
C PRO A 87 -7.43 7.13 -10.24
N THR A 88 -6.35 7.64 -9.64
CA THR A 88 -6.33 7.96 -8.21
C THR A 88 -6.92 9.34 -8.00
N ARG A 89 -8.22 9.34 -7.65
CA ARG A 89 -8.99 10.54 -7.29
C ARG A 89 -8.68 10.99 -5.86
N ARG A 90 -8.96 12.26 -5.53
CA ARG A 90 -8.99 12.74 -4.13
C ARG A 90 -9.87 11.86 -3.26
N GLY A 91 -11.04 11.48 -3.78
CA GLY A 91 -11.96 10.55 -3.14
C GLY A 91 -12.63 11.10 -1.88
N THR A 92 -13.07 10.18 -1.02
CA THR A 92 -13.83 10.42 0.21
C THR A 92 -13.21 9.65 1.38
N ASN A 93 -13.91 9.52 2.50
CA ASN A 93 -13.49 8.63 3.59
C ASN A 93 -13.64 7.14 3.21
N ASP A 94 -14.27 6.85 2.06
CA ASP A 94 -14.66 5.51 1.62
C ASP A 94 -13.83 5.01 0.43
N PHE A 95 -13.24 5.93 -0.36
CA PHE A 95 -12.42 5.59 -1.53
C PHE A 95 -11.40 6.69 -1.89
N GLY A 96 -10.44 6.39 -2.77
CA GLY A 96 -9.47 7.35 -3.31
C GLY A 96 -8.37 7.75 -2.34
N LEU A 97 -7.54 8.74 -2.71
CA LEU A 97 -6.35 9.14 -1.98
C LEU A 97 -6.65 9.58 -0.53
N LYS A 98 -7.83 10.19 -0.28
CA LYS A 98 -8.29 10.49 1.08
C LYS A 98 -8.39 9.20 1.91
N HIS A 99 -9.01 8.14 1.39
CA HIS A 99 -9.04 6.83 2.04
C HIS A 99 -7.66 6.17 2.15
N THR A 100 -6.87 6.09 1.07
CA THR A 100 -5.56 5.39 1.12
C THR A 100 -4.60 6.05 2.12
N CYS A 101 -4.56 7.38 2.11
CA CYS A 101 -3.63 8.14 2.93
C CYS A 101 -4.10 8.32 4.39
N SER A 102 -5.38 8.61 4.65
CA SER A 102 -5.86 8.85 6.03
C SER A 102 -6.02 7.56 6.85
N LYS A 103 -6.49 6.48 6.21
CA LYS A 103 -6.85 5.23 6.90
C LYS A 103 -5.71 4.23 6.93
N HIS A 104 -4.92 4.15 5.85
CA HIS A 104 -3.90 3.11 5.69
C HIS A 104 -2.47 3.68 5.60
N ASN A 105 -2.29 4.99 5.73
CA ASN A 105 -1.01 5.69 5.59
C ASN A 105 -0.27 5.35 4.28
N MET A 106 -0.98 5.14 3.17
CA MET A 106 -0.41 4.82 1.87
C MET A 106 -0.74 5.95 0.89
N CYS A 107 0.18 6.91 0.77
CA CYS A 107 -0.07 8.22 0.15
C CYS A 107 0.69 8.44 -1.17
N THR A 108 1.73 7.67 -1.46
CA THR A 108 2.61 7.90 -2.63
C THR A 108 2.11 7.20 -3.89
N GLN A 109 2.20 7.90 -5.03
CA GLN A 109 1.88 7.34 -6.35
C GLN A 109 2.69 6.07 -6.66
N LYS A 110 3.96 5.99 -6.25
CA LYS A 110 4.80 4.80 -6.48
C LYS A 110 4.29 3.57 -5.73
N ALA A 111 3.94 3.70 -4.45
CA ALA A 111 3.37 2.60 -3.67
C ALA A 111 1.98 2.21 -4.20
N ILE A 112 1.12 3.20 -4.48
CA ILE A 112 -0.26 2.97 -4.94
C ILE A 112 -0.27 2.30 -6.33
N ASN A 113 0.60 2.71 -7.25
CA ASN A 113 0.56 2.23 -8.63
C ASN A 113 1.30 0.91 -8.86
N ALA A 114 2.35 0.58 -8.09
CA ALA A 114 3.18 -0.60 -8.38
C ALA A 114 2.41 -1.94 -8.46
N PRO A 115 1.39 -2.23 -7.63
CA PRO A 115 0.56 -3.41 -7.81
C PRO A 115 -0.18 -3.46 -9.16
N TYR A 116 -0.55 -2.31 -9.75
CA TYR A 116 -1.24 -2.25 -11.06
C TYR A 116 -0.34 -2.65 -12.24
N ASN A 117 0.98 -2.77 -12.04
CA ASN A 117 1.90 -3.40 -13.00
C ASN A 117 1.74 -4.93 -13.06
N GLY A 118 0.91 -5.53 -12.21
CA GLY A 118 0.56 -6.96 -12.24
C GLY A 118 -0.87 -7.17 -12.70
N LYS A 119 -1.23 -8.44 -12.90
CA LYS A 119 -2.63 -8.83 -13.07
C LYS A 119 -3.41 -8.52 -11.80
N ALA A 120 -4.72 -8.40 -11.92
CA ALA A 120 -5.57 -8.33 -10.75
C ALA A 120 -5.59 -9.69 -10.03
N ASP A 121 -4.93 -9.77 -8.86
CA ASP A 121 -5.02 -10.87 -7.89
C ASP A 121 -6.46 -11.17 -7.41
N ARG A 122 -7.43 -10.29 -7.74
CA ARG A 122 -8.85 -10.53 -7.53
C ARG A 122 -9.71 -9.69 -8.46
N ILE A 123 -10.80 -10.26 -8.98
CA ILE A 123 -11.84 -9.52 -9.70
C ILE A 123 -13.21 -9.89 -9.13
N GLU A 124 -13.98 -8.87 -8.73
CA GLU A 124 -15.35 -9.00 -8.22
C GLU A 124 -16.26 -8.00 -8.96
N GLY A 125 -16.83 -8.44 -10.08
CA GLY A 125 -17.59 -7.57 -10.98
C GLY A 125 -16.68 -6.55 -11.66
N SER A 126 -16.88 -5.26 -11.37
CA SER A 126 -16.02 -4.16 -11.84
C SER A 126 -14.92 -3.78 -10.84
N ARG A 127 -14.94 -4.31 -9.62
CA ARG A 127 -13.85 -4.18 -8.65
C ARG A 127 -12.70 -5.11 -9.02
N ALA A 128 -11.47 -4.61 -8.94
CA ALA A 128 -10.25 -5.39 -9.05
C ALA A 128 -9.30 -5.09 -7.87
N GLU A 129 -8.65 -6.10 -7.31
CA GLU A 129 -7.61 -5.97 -6.29
C GLU A 129 -6.30 -6.55 -6.84
N TYR A 130 -5.18 -5.91 -6.52
CA TYR A 130 -3.86 -6.17 -7.07
C TYR A 130 -2.85 -6.12 -5.95
N ASP A 131 -1.90 -7.04 -5.95
CA ASP A 131 -0.85 -7.14 -4.96
C ASP A 131 0.53 -6.81 -5.56
N GLY A 132 1.35 -6.23 -4.71
CA GLY A 132 2.75 -6.00 -4.98
C GLY A 132 3.58 -6.19 -3.74
N VAL A 133 4.90 -6.18 -3.91
CA VAL A 133 5.86 -6.30 -2.82
C VAL A 133 6.85 -5.16 -2.85
N ILE A 134 7.24 -4.74 -1.65
CA ILE A 134 8.38 -3.86 -1.44
C ILE A 134 9.53 -4.73 -0.96
N THR A 135 10.62 -4.79 -1.71
CA THR A 135 11.82 -5.58 -1.36
C THR A 135 12.93 -4.68 -0.82
N SER A 136 13.97 -5.29 -0.24
CA SER A 136 15.22 -4.62 0.08
C SER A 136 16.35 -5.62 -0.15
N GLY A 137 17.22 -5.36 -1.14
CA GLY A 137 18.27 -6.31 -1.53
C GLY A 137 17.72 -7.65 -2.06
N GLY A 138 16.51 -7.64 -2.66
CA GLY A 138 15.83 -8.81 -3.19
C GLY A 138 14.83 -9.48 -2.23
N THR A 139 15.03 -9.40 -0.91
CA THR A 139 14.11 -9.97 0.08
C THR A 139 12.89 -9.07 0.32
N VAL A 140 11.69 -9.65 0.34
CA VAL A 140 10.43 -8.96 0.66
C VAL A 140 10.45 -8.39 2.09
N ARG A 141 10.06 -7.12 2.19
CA ARG A 141 9.95 -6.35 3.44
C ARG A 141 8.50 -6.07 3.82
N MET A 142 7.61 -6.03 2.82
CA MET A 142 6.19 -5.75 2.96
C MET A 142 5.44 -6.23 1.70
N THR A 143 4.27 -6.82 1.86
CA THR A 143 3.29 -6.96 0.77
C THR A 143 2.30 -5.80 0.85
N ILE A 144 2.02 -5.17 -0.28
CA ILE A 144 1.04 -4.09 -0.43
C ILE A 144 -0.09 -4.56 -1.33
N THR A 145 -1.30 -4.07 -1.09
CA THR A 145 -2.47 -4.30 -1.93
C THR A 145 -3.03 -2.95 -2.35
N SER A 146 -3.21 -2.74 -3.66
CA SER A 146 -4.00 -1.66 -4.22
C SER A 146 -5.27 -2.24 -4.82
N ALA A 147 -6.41 -1.60 -4.64
CA ALA A 147 -7.69 -2.05 -5.20
C ALA A 147 -8.42 -0.90 -5.86
N ALA A 148 -8.96 -1.19 -7.04
CA ALA A 148 -9.61 -0.24 -7.93
C ALA A 148 -11.04 -0.66 -8.28
N GLU A 149 -11.82 0.31 -8.69
CA GLU A 149 -13.14 0.16 -9.26
C GLU A 149 -13.05 0.59 -10.73
N ARG A 150 -13.02 -0.41 -11.64
CA ARG A 150 -12.89 -0.23 -13.09
C ARG A 150 -14.18 0.34 -13.71
N GLY A 151 -15.28 0.43 -12.97
CA GLY A 151 -16.53 1.08 -13.39
C GLY A 151 -16.62 2.56 -12.99
N GLU A 152 -17.44 3.33 -13.71
CA GLU A 152 -17.80 4.72 -13.36
C GLU A 152 -18.65 4.82 -12.08
N ARG A 153 -19.33 3.74 -11.70
CA ARG A 153 -20.39 3.72 -10.69
C ARG A 153 -19.81 3.36 -9.32
N GLY A 154 -19.70 4.35 -8.43
CA GLY A 154 -19.25 4.15 -7.06
C GLY A 154 -20.26 3.39 -6.19
N PRO A 155 -19.85 2.92 -4.99
CA PRO A 155 -20.65 2.06 -4.13
C PRO A 155 -21.99 2.69 -3.69
N ASN A 156 -22.06 4.03 -3.62
CA ASN A 156 -23.28 4.78 -3.31
C ASN A 156 -24.21 5.00 -4.54
N GLY A 157 -23.98 4.27 -5.65
CA GLY A 157 -24.80 4.34 -6.86
C GLY A 157 -24.70 5.65 -7.65
N GLN A 158 -23.72 6.50 -7.32
CA GLN A 158 -23.38 7.71 -8.08
C GLN A 158 -22.34 7.36 -9.14
N ASN A 159 -22.50 7.89 -10.35
CA ASN A 159 -21.46 7.82 -11.37
C ASN A 159 -20.45 8.95 -11.18
N THR A 160 -19.24 8.78 -11.68
CA THR A 160 -18.25 9.84 -11.85
C THR A 160 -18.75 10.91 -12.83
N PRO A 161 -18.47 12.21 -12.60
CA PRO A 161 -18.98 13.29 -13.46
C PRO A 161 -18.19 13.46 -14.77
N ASP A 162 -17.09 12.73 -14.94
CA ASP A 162 -16.19 12.80 -16.10
C ASP A 162 -16.25 11.55 -16.99
N GLY A 163 -17.13 10.58 -16.70
CA GLY A 163 -17.27 9.34 -17.48
C GLY A 163 -16.04 8.42 -17.45
N ARG A 164 -15.12 8.64 -16.51
CA ARG A 164 -13.96 7.76 -16.27
C ARG A 164 -14.21 6.88 -15.05
N PRO A 165 -13.54 5.72 -14.90
CA PRO A 165 -13.72 4.87 -13.73
C PRO A 165 -13.56 5.60 -12.39
N ILE A 166 -14.16 5.06 -11.32
CA ILE A 166 -13.89 5.52 -9.96
C ILE A 166 -12.37 5.40 -9.67
N GLY A 167 -11.74 4.34 -10.18
CA GLY A 167 -10.31 4.11 -10.11
C GLY A 167 -9.89 3.62 -8.73
N THR A 168 -8.76 4.09 -8.21
CA THR A 168 -8.23 3.64 -6.90
C THR A 168 -9.27 3.82 -5.79
N VAL A 169 -9.75 2.71 -5.23
CA VAL A 169 -10.64 2.71 -4.06
C VAL A 169 -9.82 2.71 -2.78
N THR A 170 -8.89 1.76 -2.64
CA THR A 170 -8.09 1.62 -1.42
C THR A 170 -6.69 1.14 -1.78
N ALA A 171 -5.69 1.48 -0.96
CA ALA A 171 -4.35 0.93 -1.04
C ALA A 171 -3.79 0.82 0.39
N PHE A 172 -3.15 -0.31 0.72
CA PHE A 172 -2.73 -0.62 2.09
C PHE A 172 -1.58 -1.65 2.17
N CYS A 173 -0.94 -1.72 3.34
CA CYS A 173 0.09 -2.71 3.65
C CYS A 173 -0.52 -3.93 4.36
N ARG A 174 -0.23 -5.15 3.89
CA ARG A 174 -0.81 -6.37 4.45
C ARG A 174 -0.31 -6.65 5.87
N GLY A 175 -1.22 -7.13 6.71
CA GLY A 175 -0.96 -7.37 8.13
C GLY A 175 -0.79 -6.09 8.98
N GLN A 176 -0.98 -4.90 8.39
CA GLN A 176 -0.87 -3.62 9.08
C GLN A 176 -2.21 -2.87 9.09
N THR A 177 -2.49 -2.12 10.16
CA THR A 177 -3.58 -1.13 10.18
C THR A 177 -3.18 0.16 9.46
N LEU A 178 -1.89 0.50 9.52
CA LEU A 178 -1.28 1.65 8.84
C LEU A 178 0.04 1.19 8.24
N CYS A 179 0.31 1.53 6.98
CA CYS A 179 1.64 1.38 6.41
C CYS A 179 2.69 2.12 7.26
N PRO A 180 3.88 1.56 7.48
CA PRO A 180 5.00 2.27 8.07
C PRO A 180 5.39 3.49 7.22
N ASP A 181 5.83 4.59 7.84
CA ASP A 181 6.10 5.86 7.13
C ASP A 181 7.16 5.75 6.02
N TRP A 182 8.08 4.77 6.10
CA TRP A 182 9.06 4.50 5.06
C TRP A 182 8.45 4.06 3.72
N VAL A 183 7.20 3.56 3.72
CA VAL A 183 6.42 3.27 2.50
C VAL A 183 6.03 4.57 1.76
N ASN A 184 5.96 5.70 2.46
CA ASN A 184 5.75 7.02 1.85
C ASN A 184 7.05 7.72 1.46
N GLN A 185 8.19 7.03 1.52
CA GLN A 185 9.53 7.54 1.17
C GLN A 185 10.13 6.83 -0.06
N LEU A 186 9.32 6.01 -0.75
CA LEU A 186 9.68 5.19 -1.92
C LEU A 186 9.86 6.02 -3.19
#